data_AF-A0A7J6F201-F1
#
_entry.id   AF-A0A7J6F201-F1
#
_cell.length_a   1.000
_cell.length_b   1.000
_cell.length_c   1.000
_cell.angle_alpha   90.00
_cell.angle_beta   90.00
_cell.angle_gamma   90.00
#
_symmetry.space_group_name_H-M   'P 1'
#
loop_
_entity.id
_entity.type
_entity.pdbx_description
1 polymer ?
#
loop_
_entity_poly.entity_id
_entity_poly.type
_entity_poly.pdbx_seq_one_letter_code
_entity_poly.pdbx_strand_id
1 'polypeptide(L)'
;STTRLSLMILIIVGMPNMPFLYGMDFIEVLKKKHPAGTYRKMVIYVEACESGSIFEGIMPKDMNIYVTTASNAQENSWGTYCPGMEPPPPPEYITCLGDLCSVAWMEDSQGHNLKRETIKQQYEMVKERTANANDFVNGGSHVMEYGSRSIRAEKLYLYQKVLILPLLTSHPTITNYTWLWKL
;
A
#
# COMPACT_ATOMS: atom_id res chain seq x y z
N SER A 1 18.19 -26.34 22.17
CA SER A 1 16.94 -25.57 22.35
C SER A 1 17.33 -24.11 22.47
N THR A 2 17.47 -23.43 21.34
CA THR A 2 17.87 -22.02 21.31
C THR A 2 16.63 -21.22 20.99
N THR A 3 15.97 -20.72 22.02
CA THR A 3 14.89 -19.75 21.88
C THR A 3 15.52 -18.49 21.30
N ARG A 4 15.48 -18.33 19.97
CA ARG A 4 15.84 -17.07 19.33
C ARG A 4 14.77 -16.06 19.72
N LEU A 5 15.04 -15.27 20.77
CA LEU A 5 14.33 -14.02 20.99
C LEU A 5 14.77 -13.06 19.88
N SER A 6 13.98 -12.96 18.81
CA SER A 6 14.09 -11.82 17.90
C SER A 6 13.35 -10.67 18.56
N LEU A 7 14.09 -9.76 19.19
CA LEU A 7 13.56 -8.47 19.65
C LEU A 7 13.37 -7.60 18.40
N MET A 8 12.24 -7.71 17.71
CA MET A 8 11.92 -6.84 16.57
C MET A 8 11.21 -5.59 17.10
N ILE A 9 12.00 -4.53 17.35
CA ILE A 9 11.54 -3.16 17.58
C ILE A 9 11.59 -2.52 16.18
N LEU A 10 10.50 -2.19 15.50
CA LEU A 10 9.45 -1.22 15.85
C LEU A 10 8.06 -1.74 15.45
N ILE A 11 7.03 -1.55 16.29
CA ILE A 11 5.63 -1.91 16.03
C ILE A 11 4.78 -0.63 16.07
N ILE A 12 5.22 0.42 15.37
CA ILE A 12 4.68 1.78 15.55
C ILE A 12 4.47 2.44 14.19
N VAL A 13 3.33 3.12 14.04
CA VAL A 13 3.05 4.07 12.96
C VAL A 13 3.00 5.48 13.55
N GLY A 14 3.77 6.38 12.96
CA GLY A 14 3.78 7.79 13.36
C GLY A 14 2.41 8.44 13.19
N MET A 15 2.02 9.26 14.15
CA MET A 15 0.81 10.08 14.11
C MET A 15 1.21 11.56 14.23
N PRO A 16 0.49 12.50 13.58
CA PRO A 16 0.81 13.93 13.66
C PRO A 16 0.76 14.48 15.09
N ASN A 17 -0.06 13.87 15.96
CA ASN A 17 -0.14 14.16 17.37
C ASN A 17 0.04 12.85 18.16
N MET A 18 0.71 12.93 19.31
CA MET A 18 0.85 11.79 20.21
C MET A 18 -0.50 11.35 20.82
N PRO A 19 -0.66 10.06 21.17
CA PRO A 19 0.33 8.98 21.04
C PRO A 19 0.42 8.40 19.63
N PHE A 20 1.52 7.70 19.33
CA PHE A 20 1.66 6.91 18.11
C PHE A 20 0.71 5.69 18.11
N LEU A 21 0.46 5.14 16.92
CA LEU A 21 -0.32 3.91 16.77
C LEU A 21 0.60 2.70 16.91
N TYR A 22 0.37 1.87 17.93
CA TYR A 22 1.07 0.61 18.08
C TYR A 22 0.36 -0.50 17.29
N GLY A 23 1.12 -1.34 16.60
CA GLY A 23 0.58 -2.43 15.80
C GLY A 23 -0.23 -3.44 16.61
N MET A 24 0.14 -3.71 17.87
CA MET A 24 -0.69 -4.57 18.74
C MET A 24 -2.08 -3.99 18.95
N ASP A 25 -2.18 -2.71 19.28
CA ASP A 25 -3.46 -2.01 19.44
C ASP A 25 -4.27 -2.05 18.13
N PHE A 26 -3.59 -1.85 17.00
CA PHE A 26 -4.22 -1.94 15.68
C PHE A 26 -4.81 -3.34 15.42
N ILE A 27 -4.05 -4.40 15.66
CA ILE A 27 -4.50 -5.79 15.50
C ILE A 27 -5.63 -6.12 16.48
N GLU A 28 -5.61 -5.60 17.71
CA GLU A 28 -6.71 -5.77 18.67
C GLU A 28 -8.01 -5.15 18.19
N VAL A 29 -7.96 -3.96 17.59
CA VAL A 29 -9.14 -3.33 16.96
C VAL A 29 -9.69 -4.21 15.84
N LEU A 30 -8.83 -4.79 14.98
CA LEU A 30 -9.26 -5.71 13.92
C LEU A 30 -9.90 -6.98 14.50
N LYS A 31 -9.29 -7.57 15.54
CA LYS A 31 -9.82 -8.74 16.27
C LYS A 31 -11.16 -8.46 16.94
N LYS A 32 -11.41 -7.23 17.38
CA LYS A 32 -12.72 -6.81 17.91
C LYS A 32 -13.74 -6.58 16.79
N LYS A 33 -13.30 -6.04 15.66
CA LYS A 33 -14.15 -5.72 14.50
C LYS A 33 -14.67 -6.99 13.81
N HIS A 34 -13.87 -8.06 13.75
CA HIS A 34 -14.22 -9.32 13.10
C HIS A 34 -15.48 -10.01 13.68
N PRO A 35 -15.56 -10.35 14.98
CA PRO A 35 -16.74 -10.97 15.58
C PRO A 35 -17.96 -10.06 15.60
N ALA A 36 -17.77 -8.73 15.50
CA ALA A 36 -18.89 -7.80 15.35
C ALA A 36 -19.61 -7.94 13.99
N GLY A 37 -19.04 -8.67 13.01
CA GLY A 37 -19.72 -9.01 11.76
C GLY A 37 -20.07 -7.82 10.87
N THR A 38 -19.39 -6.68 11.05
CA THR A 38 -19.71 -5.41 10.38
C THR A 38 -18.93 -5.18 9.08
N TYR A 39 -18.22 -6.19 8.59
CA TYR A 39 -17.63 -6.24 7.26
C TYR A 39 -17.64 -7.67 6.72
N ARG A 40 -17.69 -7.83 5.39
CA ARG A 40 -17.59 -9.15 4.75
C ARG A 40 -16.13 -9.55 4.55
N LYS A 41 -15.35 -8.67 3.90
CA LYS A 41 -13.92 -8.78 3.64
C LYS A 41 -13.31 -7.39 3.70
N MET A 42 -12.03 -7.30 4.08
CA MET A 42 -11.31 -6.04 4.21
C MET A 42 -9.95 -6.15 3.52
N VAL A 43 -9.52 -5.07 2.87
CA VAL A 43 -8.18 -4.93 2.31
C VAL A 43 -7.53 -3.71 2.95
N ILE A 44 -6.28 -3.84 3.40
CA ILE A 44 -5.50 -2.78 4.04
C ILE A 44 -4.19 -2.61 3.28
N TYR A 45 -3.89 -1.39 2.84
CA TYR A 45 -2.61 -1.00 2.27
C TYR A 45 -1.88 -0.14 3.30
N VAL A 46 -0.62 -0.44 3.60
CA VAL A 46 0.18 0.31 4.58
C VAL A 46 1.47 0.81 3.95
N GLU A 47 1.58 2.13 3.84
CA GLU A 47 2.80 2.85 3.49
C GLU A 47 3.48 3.32 4.77
N ALA A 48 4.64 2.73 5.09
CA ALA A 48 5.55 3.18 6.14
C ALA A 48 6.86 2.38 6.04
N CYS A 49 7.94 2.95 6.57
CA CYS A 49 9.15 2.20 6.88
C CYS A 49 8.84 1.07 7.87
N GLU A 50 9.54 -0.05 7.69
CA GLU A 50 9.38 -1.28 8.45
C GLU A 50 7.91 -1.76 8.55
N SER A 51 7.04 -1.40 7.60
CA SER A 51 5.58 -1.60 7.71
C SER A 51 5.16 -3.05 7.91
N GLY A 52 5.96 -4.01 7.45
CA GLY A 52 5.76 -5.44 7.71
C GLY A 52 5.75 -5.81 9.20
N SER A 53 6.45 -5.06 10.04
CA SER A 53 6.55 -5.28 11.50
C SER A 53 5.22 -5.17 12.23
N ILE A 54 4.25 -4.43 11.67
CA ILE A 54 2.91 -4.24 12.24
C ILE A 54 2.09 -5.54 12.17
N PHE A 55 2.46 -6.48 11.29
CA PHE A 55 1.66 -7.66 10.98
C PHE A 55 2.42 -8.97 11.16
N GLU A 56 3.75 -8.95 11.01
CA GLU A 56 4.58 -10.15 11.10
C GLU A 56 4.45 -10.83 12.47
N GLY A 57 4.16 -12.14 12.44
CA GLY A 57 3.97 -12.95 13.64
C GLY A 57 2.66 -12.71 14.41
N ILE A 58 1.92 -11.61 14.16
CA ILE A 58 0.74 -11.24 14.95
C ILE A 58 -0.58 -11.17 14.18
N MET A 59 -0.56 -11.01 12.84
CA MET A 59 -1.77 -10.90 12.02
C MET A 59 -2.44 -12.26 11.76
N PRO A 60 -3.67 -12.50 12.25
CA PRO A 60 -4.43 -13.72 11.98
C PRO A 60 -4.84 -13.85 10.50
N LYS A 61 -5.04 -15.09 10.04
CA LYS A 61 -5.38 -15.40 8.63
C LYS A 61 -6.86 -15.72 8.41
N ASP A 62 -7.63 -15.83 9.48
CA ASP A 62 -9.03 -16.28 9.53
C ASP A 62 -10.04 -15.14 9.75
N MET A 63 -9.61 -13.88 9.65
CA MET A 63 -10.48 -12.71 9.87
C MET A 63 -11.09 -12.11 8.60
N ASN A 64 -10.89 -12.72 7.42
CA ASN A 64 -11.30 -12.13 6.13
C ASN A 64 -10.67 -10.73 5.89
N ILE A 65 -9.42 -10.54 6.32
CA ILE A 65 -8.65 -9.32 6.11
C ILE A 65 -7.40 -9.67 5.32
N TYR A 66 -7.16 -8.97 4.21
CA TYR A 66 -5.93 -9.03 3.45
C TYR A 66 -5.14 -7.74 3.66
N VAL A 67 -3.84 -7.86 3.83
CA VAL A 67 -2.95 -6.72 4.08
C VAL A 67 -1.80 -6.76 3.10
N THR A 68 -1.44 -5.60 2.55
CA THR A 68 -0.18 -5.39 1.84
C THR A 68 0.59 -4.22 2.46
N THR A 69 1.90 -4.35 2.58
CA THR A 69 2.79 -3.34 3.19
C THR A 69 3.85 -2.90 2.20
N ALA A 70 4.30 -1.64 2.29
CA ALA A 70 5.31 -1.08 1.39
C ALA A 70 6.70 -1.71 1.55
N SER A 71 7.00 -2.22 2.75
CA SER A 71 8.28 -2.84 3.07
C SER A 71 8.13 -4.05 3.97
N ASN A 72 9.21 -4.82 4.13
CA ASN A 72 9.32 -5.84 5.16
C ASN A 72 9.51 -5.20 6.55
N ALA A 73 9.73 -6.01 7.60
CA ALA A 73 9.81 -5.51 8.97
C ALA A 73 11.15 -4.86 9.36
N GLN A 74 12.13 -4.79 8.46
CA GLN A 74 13.52 -4.42 8.75
C GLN A 74 14.12 -3.43 7.74
N GLU A 75 13.30 -2.88 6.84
CA GLU A 75 13.75 -1.95 5.81
C GLU A 75 12.81 -0.76 5.65
N ASN A 76 13.38 0.32 5.11
CA ASN A 76 12.65 1.54 4.81
C ASN A 76 11.64 1.34 3.68
N SER A 77 10.62 2.19 3.64
CA SER A 77 9.90 2.50 2.41
C SER A 77 10.52 3.75 1.77
N TRP A 78 10.08 4.10 0.55
CA TRP A 78 10.76 5.09 -0.27
C TRP A 78 9.81 6.13 -0.84
N GLY A 79 10.23 7.39 -0.76
CA GLY A 79 9.64 8.49 -1.50
C GLY A 79 9.96 8.40 -2.99
N THR A 80 9.12 9.01 -3.83
CA THR A 80 9.35 9.15 -5.27
C THR A 80 8.86 10.51 -5.77
N TYR A 81 9.17 10.84 -7.03
CA TYR A 81 8.94 12.16 -7.61
C TYR A 81 9.57 13.26 -6.75
N CYS A 82 10.83 13.05 -6.39
CA CYS A 82 11.61 13.93 -5.52
C CYS A 82 12.56 14.82 -6.32
N PRO A 83 12.88 16.03 -5.83
CA PRO A 83 13.89 16.88 -6.46
C PRO A 83 15.24 16.15 -6.57
N GLY A 84 15.83 16.15 -7.77
CA GLY A 84 17.10 15.47 -8.04
C GLY A 84 17.00 13.97 -8.31
N MET A 85 15.79 13.39 -8.35
CA MET A 85 15.52 12.03 -8.83
C MET A 85 14.91 12.06 -10.24
N GLU A 86 14.84 10.90 -10.89
CA GLU A 86 14.18 10.73 -12.19
C GLU A 86 12.94 9.83 -12.03
N PRO A 87 11.75 10.25 -12.49
CA PRO A 87 11.45 11.58 -13.02
C PRO A 87 11.40 12.64 -11.90
N PRO A 88 11.92 13.86 -12.13
CA PRO A 88 11.86 14.93 -11.15
C PRO A 88 10.45 15.56 -11.12
N PRO A 89 10.04 16.16 -9.99
CA PRO A 89 8.84 17.00 -9.95
C PRO A 89 9.09 18.36 -10.63
N PRO A 90 8.04 19.16 -10.85
CA PRO A 90 8.20 20.53 -11.36
C PRO A 90 9.13 21.36 -10.46
N PRO A 91 9.95 22.27 -11.02
CA PRO A 91 11.05 22.92 -10.29
C PRO A 91 10.63 23.74 -9.05
N GLU A 92 9.39 24.18 -8.97
CA GLU A 92 8.84 24.89 -7.82
C GLU A 92 8.65 24.01 -6.58
N TYR A 93 8.60 22.68 -6.74
CA TYR A 93 8.47 21.74 -5.64
C TYR A 93 9.84 21.34 -5.10
N ILE A 94 10.07 21.64 -3.82
CA ILE A 94 11.30 21.30 -3.08
C ILE A 94 11.13 20.07 -2.17
N THR A 95 10.13 19.23 -2.45
CA THR A 95 9.75 18.05 -1.67
C THR A 95 9.34 16.91 -2.61
N CYS A 96 9.39 15.66 -2.13
CA CYS A 96 8.79 14.52 -2.83
C CYS A 96 7.28 14.68 -2.95
N LEU A 97 6.70 14.26 -4.08
CA LEU A 97 5.26 14.35 -4.34
C LEU A 97 4.48 13.07 -4.01
N GLY A 98 5.16 11.97 -3.76
CA GLY A 98 4.52 10.73 -3.34
C GLY A 98 5.50 9.69 -2.81
N ASP A 99 4.97 8.54 -2.45
CA ASP A 99 5.72 7.38 -1.97
C ASP A 99 5.61 6.23 -2.97
N LEU A 100 6.71 5.52 -3.21
CA LEU A 100 6.87 4.58 -4.31
C LEU A 100 5.80 3.49 -4.32
N CYS A 101 5.57 2.82 -3.17
CA CYS A 101 4.52 1.80 -3.08
C CYS A 101 3.13 2.41 -3.24
N SER A 102 2.89 3.57 -2.63
CA SER A 102 1.62 4.28 -2.71
C SER A 102 1.24 4.71 -4.13
N VAL A 103 2.14 5.41 -4.84
CA VAL A 103 1.89 5.80 -6.23
C VAL A 103 1.79 4.58 -7.14
N ALA A 104 2.54 3.51 -6.85
CA ALA A 104 2.46 2.28 -7.64
C ALA A 104 1.05 1.70 -7.69
N TRP A 105 0.40 1.51 -6.53
CA TRP A 105 -0.96 0.92 -6.53
C TRP A 105 -2.03 1.90 -7.01
N MET A 106 -1.87 3.19 -6.74
CA MET A 106 -2.85 4.21 -7.16
C MET A 106 -2.85 4.41 -8.68
N GLU A 107 -1.68 4.56 -9.30
CA GLU A 107 -1.56 4.78 -10.73
C GLU A 107 -1.97 3.54 -11.53
N ASP A 108 -1.66 2.35 -11.03
CA ASP A 108 -2.17 1.09 -11.59
C ASP A 108 -3.69 1.03 -11.56
N SER A 109 -4.29 1.35 -10.42
CA SER A 109 -5.74 1.34 -10.28
C SER A 109 -6.43 2.32 -11.23
N GLN A 110 -5.78 3.46 -11.51
CA GLN A 110 -6.26 4.48 -12.45
C GLN A 110 -6.05 4.06 -13.92
N GLY A 111 -4.96 3.35 -14.22
CA GLY A 111 -4.61 2.89 -15.56
C GLY A 111 -5.37 1.64 -16.04
N HIS A 112 -5.98 0.89 -15.12
CA HIS A 112 -6.58 -0.41 -15.44
C HIS A 112 -8.09 -0.51 -15.17
N ASN A 113 -8.73 -1.49 -15.84
CA ASN A 113 -10.13 -1.81 -15.58
C ASN A 113 -10.26 -2.69 -14.33
N LEU A 114 -10.59 -2.07 -13.19
CA LEU A 114 -10.73 -2.72 -11.89
C LEU A 114 -11.78 -3.85 -11.81
N LYS A 115 -12.70 -3.93 -12.79
CA LYS A 115 -13.64 -5.07 -12.89
C LYS A 115 -12.96 -6.33 -13.45
N ARG A 116 -11.84 -6.17 -14.14
CA ARG A 116 -11.04 -7.26 -14.73
C ARG A 116 -9.83 -7.60 -13.87
N GLU A 117 -9.18 -6.59 -13.30
CA GLU A 117 -8.00 -6.78 -12.48
C GLU A 117 -8.33 -7.35 -11.09
N THR A 118 -7.45 -8.23 -10.62
CA THR A 118 -7.54 -8.86 -9.30
C THR A 118 -6.57 -8.22 -8.32
N ILE A 119 -6.84 -8.34 -7.02
CA ILE A 119 -5.90 -7.94 -5.95
C ILE A 119 -4.53 -8.61 -6.14
N LYS A 120 -4.51 -9.88 -6.56
CA LYS A 120 -3.27 -10.58 -6.90
C LYS A 120 -2.43 -9.85 -7.93
N GLN A 121 -3.07 -9.42 -9.03
CA GLN A 121 -2.37 -8.80 -10.16
C GLN A 121 -1.75 -7.46 -9.74
N GLN A 122 -2.54 -6.62 -9.06
CA GLN A 122 -2.02 -5.37 -8.52
C GLN A 122 -0.89 -5.62 -7.51
N TYR A 123 -1.03 -6.55 -6.58
CA TYR A 123 0.05 -6.86 -5.62
C TYR A 123 1.37 -7.21 -6.33
N GLU A 124 1.34 -8.09 -7.35
CA GLU A 124 2.59 -8.46 -8.05
C GLU A 124 3.18 -7.28 -8.84
N MET A 125 2.35 -6.44 -9.47
CA MET A 125 2.83 -5.24 -10.16
C MET A 125 3.41 -4.22 -9.18
N VAL A 126 2.73 -3.97 -8.05
CA VAL A 126 3.19 -3.04 -7.00
C VAL A 126 4.51 -3.54 -6.44
N LYS A 127 4.61 -4.84 -6.17
CA LYS A 127 5.84 -5.48 -5.71
C LYS A 127 6.99 -5.31 -6.71
N GLU A 128 6.75 -5.52 -7.99
CA GLU A 128 7.76 -5.36 -9.04
C GLU A 128 8.24 -3.90 -9.15
N ARG A 129 7.31 -2.94 -9.21
CA ARG A 129 7.64 -1.52 -9.29
C ARG A 129 8.37 -1.03 -8.05
N THR A 130 7.90 -1.42 -6.86
CA THR A 130 8.49 -1.01 -5.57
C THR A 130 9.86 -1.64 -5.32
N ALA A 131 10.14 -2.80 -5.92
CA ALA A 131 11.47 -3.38 -5.89
C ALA A 131 12.51 -2.55 -6.65
N ASN A 132 12.09 -1.58 -7.49
CA ASN A 132 12.95 -0.67 -8.23
C ASN A 132 14.12 -1.39 -8.93
N ALA A 133 13.78 -2.33 -9.83
CA ALA A 133 14.75 -3.23 -10.48
C ALA A 133 15.62 -4.07 -9.51
N ASN A 134 15.12 -4.32 -8.31
CA ASN A 134 15.80 -4.96 -7.17
C ASN A 134 16.95 -4.13 -6.56
N ASP A 135 16.95 -2.81 -6.74
CA ASP A 135 17.86 -1.92 -6.03
C ASP A 135 17.34 -1.59 -4.62
N PHE A 136 17.45 -2.56 -3.71
CA PHE A 136 17.08 -2.39 -2.30
C PHE A 136 18.07 -1.55 -1.50
N VAL A 137 19.16 -1.10 -2.11
CA VAL A 137 20.17 -0.25 -1.45
C VAL A 137 19.84 1.22 -1.65
N ASN A 138 19.38 1.61 -2.84
CA ASN A 138 19.25 3.02 -3.23
C ASN A 138 17.82 3.48 -3.56
N GLY A 139 16.78 2.67 -3.36
CA GLY A 139 15.42 3.16 -3.63
C GLY A 139 14.29 2.13 -3.68
N GLY A 140 14.57 0.84 -3.47
CA GLY A 140 13.58 -0.23 -3.51
C GLY A 140 13.27 -0.85 -2.15
N SER A 141 12.09 -1.45 -2.03
CA SER A 141 11.67 -2.23 -0.87
C SER A 141 10.85 -3.46 -1.26
N HIS A 142 10.75 -4.42 -0.33
CA HIS A 142 9.99 -5.64 -0.48
C HIS A 142 8.55 -5.43 0.00
N VAL A 143 7.64 -5.31 -0.96
CA VAL A 143 6.21 -5.32 -0.66
C VAL A 143 5.82 -6.69 -0.09
N MET A 144 5.19 -6.70 1.08
CA MET A 144 4.79 -7.92 1.79
C MET A 144 3.27 -8.07 1.84
N GLU A 145 2.80 -9.30 2.03
CA GLU A 145 1.38 -9.60 2.22
C GLU A 145 1.10 -10.48 3.44
N TYR A 146 0.03 -10.14 4.17
CA TYR A 146 -0.40 -10.80 5.40
C TYR A 146 -1.92 -11.11 5.38
N GLY A 147 -2.37 -11.90 6.35
CA GLY A 147 -3.80 -12.24 6.52
C GLY A 147 -4.35 -13.25 5.50
N SER A 148 -5.61 -13.08 5.13
CA SER A 148 -6.40 -14.01 4.31
C SER A 148 -6.06 -13.93 2.81
N ARG A 149 -5.08 -14.71 2.35
CA ARG A 149 -4.66 -14.75 0.94
C ARG A 149 -5.73 -15.24 -0.05
N SER A 150 -6.81 -15.86 0.41
CA SER A 150 -7.96 -16.22 -0.44
C SER A 150 -8.64 -15.01 -1.08
N ILE A 151 -8.48 -13.82 -0.49
CA ILE A 151 -9.03 -12.56 -1.00
C ILE A 151 -8.30 -12.10 -2.28
N ARG A 152 -7.05 -12.54 -2.52
CA ARG A 152 -6.25 -12.18 -3.70
C ARG A 152 -6.94 -12.45 -5.05
N ALA A 153 -7.83 -13.43 -5.10
CA ALA A 153 -8.57 -13.78 -6.32
C ALA A 153 -9.70 -12.81 -6.66
N GLU A 154 -10.09 -11.93 -5.73
CA GLU A 154 -11.18 -10.99 -5.94
C GLU A 154 -10.78 -9.80 -6.83
N LYS A 155 -11.78 -9.21 -7.49
CA LYS A 155 -11.62 -8.05 -8.35
C LYS A 155 -11.47 -6.77 -7.52
N LEU A 156 -10.56 -5.90 -7.93
CA LEU A 156 -10.27 -4.64 -7.24
C LEU A 156 -11.51 -3.73 -7.11
N TYR A 157 -12.40 -3.75 -8.10
CA TYR A 157 -13.64 -2.96 -8.10
C TYR A 157 -14.53 -3.20 -6.86
N LEU A 158 -14.40 -4.34 -6.17
CA LEU A 158 -15.14 -4.59 -4.93
C LEU A 158 -14.71 -3.68 -3.77
N TYR A 159 -13.46 -3.19 -3.80
CA TYR A 159 -12.82 -2.42 -2.73
C TYR A 159 -12.51 -0.98 -3.16
N GLN A 160 -12.02 -0.78 -4.38
CA GLN A 160 -11.59 0.51 -4.91
C GLN A 160 -12.61 1.05 -5.91
N LYS A 161 -13.88 1.18 -5.50
CA LYS A 161 -14.92 1.69 -6.40
C LYS A 161 -14.55 3.11 -6.84
N VAL A 162 -14.25 3.27 -8.13
CA VAL A 162 -14.17 4.59 -8.76
C VAL A 162 -15.57 5.20 -8.68
N LEU A 163 -15.73 6.23 -7.84
CA LEU A 163 -16.84 7.15 -7.94
C LEU A 163 -16.67 7.89 -9.27
N ILE A 164 -17.33 7.41 -10.32
CA ILE A 164 -17.55 8.23 -11.50
C ILE A 164 -18.50 9.34 -11.04
N LEU A 165 -17.93 10.46 -10.58
CA LEU A 165 -18.67 11.70 -10.43
C LEU A 165 -19.25 12.03 -11.82
N PRO A 166 -20.57 12.20 -11.98
CA PRO A 166 -21.19 12.56 -13.26
C PRO A 166 -20.65 13.87 -13.87
N LEU A 167 -19.89 14.66 -13.09
CA LEU A 167 -19.29 15.93 -13.51
C LEU A 167 -18.13 15.77 -14.51
N LEU A 168 -17.54 14.58 -14.66
CA LEU A 168 -16.44 14.38 -15.62
C LEU A 168 -16.90 13.87 -17.00
N THR A 169 -18.17 13.48 -17.15
CA THR A 169 -18.70 13.02 -18.46
C THR A 169 -19.23 14.14 -19.35
N SER A 170 -19.25 15.40 -18.88
CA SER A 170 -19.68 16.56 -19.67
C SER A 170 -18.55 17.29 -20.41
N HIS A 171 -17.33 16.77 -20.41
CA HIS A 171 -16.23 17.30 -21.23
C HIS A 171 -15.75 16.23 -22.22
N PRO A 172 -15.98 16.41 -23.54
CA PRO A 172 -15.65 15.41 -24.56
C PRO A 172 -14.14 15.30 -24.88
N THR A 173 -13.26 15.81 -24.01
CA THR A 173 -11.80 15.83 -24.25
C THR A 173 -10.98 15.01 -23.26
N ILE A 174 -11.58 14.36 -22.25
CA ILE A 174 -10.84 13.54 -21.28
C ILE A 174 -10.78 12.07 -21.73
N THR A 175 -10.14 11.82 -22.87
CA THR A 175 -9.74 10.47 -23.31
C THR A 175 -8.23 10.33 -23.52
N ASN A 176 -7.45 11.36 -23.17
CA ASN A 176 -6.01 11.33 -23.38
C ASN A 176 -5.26 11.83 -22.13
N TYR A 177 -4.99 10.92 -21.19
CA TYR A 177 -4.15 11.16 -20.03
C TYR A 177 -2.64 11.22 -20.37
N THR A 178 -2.27 11.32 -21.66
CA THR A 178 -0.86 11.51 -22.07
C THR A 178 -0.27 12.85 -21.62
N TRP A 179 -1.09 13.80 -21.16
CA TRP A 179 -0.63 15.11 -20.69
C TRP A 179 -0.42 15.22 -19.18
N LEU A 180 -0.85 14.22 -18.39
CA LEU A 180 -0.59 14.18 -16.94
C LEU A 180 0.80 13.60 -16.60
N TRP A 181 1.59 13.21 -17.61
CA TRP A 181 2.93 12.63 -17.49
C TRP A 181 4.04 13.56 -18.02
N LYS A 182 3.80 14.87 -18.07
CA LYS A 182 4.79 15.88 -18.45
C LYS A 182 5.07 16.91 -17.36
N LEU A 183 4.80 16.54 -16.10
CA LEU A 183 5.19 17.30 -14.91
C LEU A 183 6.08 16.44 -14.04
#